data_AF-A0A9W9DFF2-F1
#
_entry.id   AF-A0A9W9DFF2-F1
#
_cell.length_a   1.000
_cell.length_b   1.000
_cell.length_c   1.000
_cell.angle_alpha   90.00
_cell.angle_beta   90.00
_cell.angle_gamma   90.00
#
_symmetry.space_group_name_H-M   'P 1'
#
loop_
_entity.id
_entity.type
_entity.pdbx_description
1 polymer ?
#
loop_
_entity_poly.entity_id
_entity_poly.type
_entity_poly.pdbx_seq_one_letter_code
_entity_poly.pdbx_strand_id
1 'polypeptide(L)'
;TLLSLPTEVLEHVAFYYVCPRVLGPPIPLIALLLICKTVTYKFSVARHLYARVFKYKFSFSAIRRRGFEPRVGEWAWQLRRWCEVLKGVRSRRRRLGSKAYLDEPDLEEVGVQETMYALWIMCLEDDGRNRAQMQLAGVYEWVEGYIRTEMYKTVDKGWPLANAGNSCAMWVFWYLSSKARLMDESRKQRESLIDLILPFLTVPFRYPSSFAPANHFRLPFRSSASTPFTIPTPHGPFPIYLHPKRHTWLTPHFSRWTPLCTPLAADAAKLLYFSRRETILFSVLDLLPRNRED
;
A
#
# COMPACT_ATOMS: atom_id res chain seq x y z
N THR A 1 -18.79 28.64 29.29
CA THR A 1 -19.35 27.27 29.45
C THR A 1 -18.85 26.22 28.45
N LEU A 2 -18.41 26.52 27.22
CA LEU A 2 -17.46 25.65 26.47
C LEU A 2 -16.22 26.42 26.02
N LEU A 3 -16.43 27.66 25.56
CA LEU A 3 -15.37 28.58 25.12
C LEU A 3 -14.43 29.03 26.24
N SER A 4 -14.91 28.98 27.49
CA SER A 4 -14.17 29.35 28.70
C SER A 4 -13.23 28.26 29.20
N LEU A 5 -13.28 27.06 28.61
CA LEU A 5 -12.36 25.98 28.97
C LEU A 5 -10.97 26.22 28.37
N PRO A 6 -9.90 25.82 29.07
CA PRO A 6 -8.57 25.73 28.50
C PRO A 6 -8.54 24.84 27.25
N THR A 7 -7.66 25.15 26.31
CA THR A 7 -7.57 24.45 25.02
C THR A 7 -7.29 22.96 25.20
N GLU A 8 -6.47 22.62 26.19
CA GLU A 8 -6.08 21.24 26.53
C GLU A 8 -7.28 20.40 26.97
N VAL A 9 -8.17 20.99 27.80
CA VAL A 9 -9.40 20.34 28.25
C VAL A 9 -10.36 20.15 27.07
N LEU A 10 -10.47 21.16 26.21
CA LEU A 10 -11.31 21.11 25.02
C LEU A 10 -10.82 20.03 24.04
N GLU A 11 -9.51 19.93 23.80
CA GLU A 11 -8.91 18.87 23.00
C GLU A 11 -9.16 17.48 23.59
N HIS A 12 -9.08 17.35 24.92
CA HIS A 12 -9.31 16.08 25.59
C HIS A 12 -10.76 15.59 25.42
N VAL A 13 -11.74 16.48 25.60
CA VAL A 13 -13.16 16.18 25.37
C VAL A 13 -13.41 15.89 23.89
N ALA A 14 -12.85 16.70 23.00
CA ALA A 14 -12.99 16.51 21.56
C ALA A 14 -12.44 15.16 21.10
N PHE A 15 -11.32 14.70 21.66
CA PHE A 15 -10.75 13.40 21.32
C PHE A 15 -11.75 12.26 21.53
N TYR A 16 -12.40 12.19 22.70
CA TYR A 16 -13.35 11.12 22.99
C TYR A 16 -14.63 11.23 22.16
N TYR A 17 -15.08 12.46 21.85
CA TYR A 17 -16.21 12.68 20.97
C TYR A 17 -15.92 12.27 19.51
N VAL A 18 -14.73 12.57 19.01
CA VAL A 18 -14.31 12.29 17.63
C VAL A 18 -13.90 10.84 17.41
N CYS A 19 -13.44 10.17 18.48
CA CYS A 19 -12.92 8.81 18.42
C CYS A 19 -13.71 7.81 19.29
N PRO A 20 -15.04 7.71 19.16
CA PRO A 20 -15.82 6.72 19.92
C PRO A 20 -15.47 5.28 19.53
N ARG A 21 -14.90 5.08 18.31
CA ARG A 21 -14.43 3.80 17.79
C ARG A 21 -13.09 3.99 17.07
N VAL A 22 -12.26 2.95 17.10
CA VAL A 22 -10.96 2.93 16.42
C VAL A 22 -11.14 3.06 14.91
N LEU A 23 -11.99 2.21 14.33
CA LEU A 23 -12.19 2.13 12.89
C LEU A 23 -12.99 3.30 12.32
N GLY A 24 -12.68 3.67 11.09
CA GLY A 24 -13.37 4.69 10.34
C GLY A 24 -12.79 6.10 10.52
N PRO A 25 -13.18 7.03 9.62
CA PRO A 25 -12.71 8.41 9.68
C PRO A 25 -13.24 9.14 10.93
N PRO A 26 -12.54 10.19 11.40
CA PRO A 26 -12.98 11.04 12.50
C PRO A 26 -14.14 11.98 12.08
N ILE A 27 -15.28 11.43 11.65
CA ILE A 27 -16.44 12.20 11.13
C ILE A 27 -16.95 13.26 12.11
N PRO A 28 -17.09 12.98 13.43
CA PRO A 28 -17.64 13.98 14.36
C PRO A 28 -16.79 15.24 14.48
N LEU A 29 -15.52 15.21 14.02
CA LEU A 29 -14.66 16.38 14.01
C LEU A 29 -15.21 17.49 13.09
N ILE A 30 -15.84 17.11 11.97
CA ILE A 30 -16.45 18.09 11.06
C ILE A 30 -17.57 18.84 11.78
N ALA A 31 -18.41 18.13 12.55
CA ALA A 31 -19.46 18.76 13.34
C ALA A 31 -18.91 19.76 14.36
N LEU A 32 -17.80 19.43 15.04
CA LEU A 32 -17.13 20.35 15.96
C LEU A 32 -16.60 21.61 15.25
N LEU A 33 -16.01 21.46 14.06
CA LEU A 33 -15.48 22.56 13.27
C LEU A 33 -16.58 23.51 12.75
N LEU A 34 -17.82 23.05 12.68
CA LEU A 34 -18.97 23.83 12.18
C LEU A 34 -19.77 24.55 13.29
N ILE A 35 -19.37 24.44 14.56
CA ILE A 35 -20.11 25.06 15.68
C ILE A 35 -20.06 26.60 15.61
N CYS A 36 -18.87 27.19 15.65
CA CYS A 36 -18.67 28.63 15.55
C CYS A 36 -17.22 28.99 15.22
N LYS A 37 -16.96 30.21 14.73
CA LYS A 37 -15.63 30.68 14.31
C LYS A 37 -14.53 30.48 15.36
N THR A 38 -14.83 30.74 16.64
CA THR A 38 -13.86 30.58 17.74
C THR A 38 -13.50 29.12 17.96
N VAL A 39 -14.49 28.22 17.91
CA VAL A 39 -14.27 26.77 18.04
C VAL A 39 -13.51 26.24 16.83
N THR A 40 -13.89 26.65 15.62
CA THR A 40 -13.18 26.32 14.39
C THR A 40 -11.71 26.74 14.49
N TYR A 41 -11.43 27.96 14.95
CA TYR A 41 -10.06 28.44 15.12
C TYR A 41 -9.28 27.61 16.15
N LYS A 42 -9.86 27.33 17.32
CA LYS A 42 -9.21 26.49 18.35
C LYS A 42 -8.88 25.10 17.81
N PHE A 43 -9.81 24.46 17.09
CA PHE A 43 -9.58 23.11 16.55
C PHE A 43 -8.78 23.06 15.25
N SER A 44 -8.68 24.14 14.47
CA SER A 44 -7.86 24.16 13.26
C SER A 44 -6.37 24.13 13.58
N VAL A 45 -5.97 24.70 14.73
CA VAL A 45 -4.58 24.73 15.20
C VAL A 45 -4.26 23.63 16.23
N ALA A 46 -5.24 22.81 16.63
CA ALA A 46 -5.12 21.76 17.65
C ALA A 46 -4.30 20.54 17.19
N ARG A 47 -3.01 20.73 16.87
CA ARG A 47 -2.12 19.68 16.32
C ARG A 47 -2.03 18.47 17.25
N HIS A 48 -2.08 18.67 18.57
CA HIS A 48 -2.03 17.61 19.57
C HIS A 48 -3.25 16.69 19.50
N LEU A 49 -4.46 17.25 19.38
CA LEU A 49 -5.69 16.49 19.09
C LEU A 49 -5.51 15.61 17.86
N TYR A 50 -5.12 16.15 16.71
CA TYR A 50 -4.96 15.36 15.47
C TYR A 50 -3.90 14.27 15.59
N ALA A 51 -2.76 14.57 16.24
CA ALA A 51 -1.73 13.57 16.49
C ALA A 51 -2.25 12.43 17.37
N ARG A 52 -3.05 12.75 18.40
CA ARG A 52 -3.70 11.76 19.27
C ARG A 52 -4.73 10.94 18.51
N VAL A 53 -5.54 11.57 17.64
CA VAL A 53 -6.49 10.89 16.75
C VAL A 53 -5.76 9.93 15.81
N PHE A 54 -4.65 10.35 15.20
CA PHE A 54 -3.82 9.47 14.36
C PHE A 54 -3.36 8.24 15.12
N LYS A 55 -2.69 8.46 16.27
CA LYS A 55 -2.13 7.39 17.11
C LYS A 55 -3.20 6.45 17.67
N TYR A 56 -4.46 6.88 17.70
CA TYR A 56 -5.59 6.04 18.07
C TYR A 56 -6.15 5.23 16.89
N LYS A 57 -6.31 5.86 15.71
CA LYS A 57 -6.99 5.26 14.56
C LYS A 57 -6.08 4.43 13.65
N PHE A 58 -4.79 4.72 13.66
CA PHE A 58 -3.81 4.12 12.77
C PHE A 58 -2.62 3.55 13.56
N SER A 59 -1.86 2.70 12.88
CA SER A 59 -0.63 2.11 13.40
C SER A 59 0.48 3.16 13.42
N PHE A 60 1.11 3.35 14.58
CA PHE A 60 2.17 4.36 14.76
C PHE A 60 3.46 3.78 15.35
N SER A 61 3.40 2.63 16.03
CA SER A 61 4.57 2.03 16.67
C SER A 61 5.56 1.50 15.62
N ALA A 62 5.07 0.95 14.50
CA ALA A 62 5.88 0.53 13.36
C ALA A 62 6.79 1.64 12.81
N ILE A 63 6.30 2.88 12.81
CA ILE A 63 7.04 4.04 12.34
C ILE A 63 8.21 4.33 13.29
N ARG A 64 7.94 4.33 14.60
CA ARG A 64 8.97 4.55 15.64
C ARG A 64 10.08 3.50 15.58
N ARG A 65 9.74 2.23 15.32
CA ARG A 65 10.72 1.13 15.21
C ARG A 65 11.68 1.29 14.03
N ARG A 66 11.33 2.07 13.02
CA ARG A 66 12.18 2.33 11.83
C ARG A 66 13.12 3.53 12.02
N GLY A 67 13.28 4.01 13.25
CA GLY A 67 14.22 5.11 13.56
C GLY A 67 13.70 6.49 13.17
N PHE A 68 12.39 6.63 12.96
CA PHE A 68 11.75 7.90 12.61
C PHE A 68 10.67 8.26 13.64
N GLU A 69 10.80 9.43 14.26
CA GLU A 69 9.77 9.98 15.18
C GLU A 69 9.20 11.27 14.58
N PRO A 70 7.98 11.21 14.02
CA PRO A 70 7.31 12.40 13.51
C PRO A 70 6.98 13.42 14.60
N ARG A 71 7.07 14.70 14.24
CA ARG A 71 6.59 15.83 15.06
C ARG A 71 5.07 15.85 15.11
N VAL A 72 4.51 16.55 16.10
CA VAL A 72 3.04 16.63 16.32
C VAL A 72 2.29 17.11 15.06
N GLY A 73 2.81 18.12 14.36
CA GLY A 73 2.22 18.60 13.11
C GLY A 73 2.31 17.59 11.96
N GLU A 74 3.34 16.75 11.94
CA GLU A 74 3.53 15.74 10.90
C GLU A 74 2.53 14.59 11.06
N TRP A 75 2.21 14.20 12.30
CA TRP A 75 1.12 13.25 12.57
C TRP A 75 -0.25 13.77 12.10
N ALA A 76 -0.52 15.05 12.36
CA ALA A 76 -1.76 15.69 11.92
C ALA A 76 -1.88 15.71 10.39
N TRP A 77 -0.77 16.04 9.71
CA TRP A 77 -0.69 15.99 8.26
C TRP A 77 -0.93 14.57 7.72
N GLN A 78 -0.28 13.57 8.32
CA GLN A 78 -0.42 12.18 7.90
C GLN A 78 -1.84 11.64 8.10
N LEU A 79 -2.51 12.03 9.19
CA LEU A 79 -3.92 11.72 9.43
C LEU A 79 -4.80 12.19 8.29
N ARG A 80 -4.67 13.47 7.92
CA ARG A 80 -5.41 14.05 6.81
C ARG A 80 -5.15 13.27 5.53
N ARG A 81 -3.87 13.04 5.20
CA ARG A 81 -3.46 12.35 3.98
C ARG A 81 -4.05 10.93 3.88
N TRP A 82 -3.96 10.13 4.95
CA TRP A 82 -4.51 8.77 4.94
C TRP A 82 -6.04 8.75 4.91
N CYS A 83 -6.70 9.69 5.60
CA CYS A 83 -8.15 9.84 5.49
C CYS A 83 -8.59 10.20 4.05
N GLU A 84 -7.85 11.07 3.36
CA GLU A 84 -8.08 11.44 1.96
C GLU A 84 -7.90 10.23 1.03
N VAL A 85 -6.80 9.48 1.17
CA VAL A 85 -6.52 8.26 0.39
C VAL A 85 -7.66 7.25 0.56
N LEU A 86 -8.04 6.91 1.79
CA LEU A 86 -9.12 5.95 2.04
C LEU A 86 -10.50 6.47 1.62
N LYS A 87 -10.75 7.78 1.72
CA LYS A 87 -11.97 8.42 1.19
C LYS A 87 -12.00 8.31 -0.34
N GLY A 88 -10.89 8.57 -1.01
CA GLY A 88 -10.73 8.44 -2.46
C GLY A 88 -11.00 7.02 -2.94
N VAL A 89 -10.45 6.00 -2.26
CA VAL A 89 -10.77 4.60 -2.57
C VAL A 89 -12.26 4.33 -2.47
N ARG A 90 -12.93 4.76 -1.38
CA ARG A 90 -14.39 4.58 -1.22
C ARG A 90 -15.19 5.31 -2.29
N SER A 91 -14.77 6.51 -2.68
CA SER A 91 -15.37 7.31 -3.76
C SER A 91 -15.27 6.57 -5.09
N ARG A 92 -14.05 6.16 -5.47
CA ARG A 92 -13.74 5.46 -6.71
C ARG A 92 -14.46 4.13 -6.87
N ARG A 93 -14.60 3.35 -5.80
CA ARG A 93 -15.36 2.10 -5.80
C ARG A 93 -16.83 2.25 -6.19
N ARG A 94 -17.41 3.44 -6.00
CA ARG A 94 -18.81 3.73 -6.38
C ARG A 94 -18.93 4.12 -7.85
N ARG A 95 -17.82 4.38 -8.55
CA ARG A 95 -17.83 4.71 -9.98
C ARG A 95 -18.00 3.44 -10.80
N LEU A 96 -18.62 3.59 -11.97
CA LEU A 96 -18.90 2.48 -12.87
C LEU A 96 -17.71 2.18 -13.79
N GLY A 97 -17.36 0.89 -13.89
CA GLY A 97 -16.35 0.38 -14.82
C GLY A 97 -14.97 1.02 -14.65
N SER A 98 -14.32 1.31 -15.78
CA SER A 98 -12.95 1.84 -15.81
C SER A 98 -12.78 3.19 -15.11
N LYS A 99 -13.85 3.98 -14.91
CA LYS A 99 -13.78 5.27 -14.21
C LYS A 99 -13.30 5.15 -12.76
N ALA A 100 -13.42 3.96 -12.16
CA ALA A 100 -12.90 3.68 -10.82
C ALA A 100 -11.37 3.75 -10.71
N TYR A 101 -10.67 3.78 -11.85
CA TYR A 101 -9.21 3.67 -11.92
C TYR A 101 -8.55 4.78 -12.77
N LEU A 102 -9.32 5.79 -13.15
CA LEU A 102 -8.82 6.95 -13.88
C LEU A 102 -8.69 8.14 -12.93
N ASP A 103 -7.71 8.99 -13.23
CA ASP A 103 -7.58 10.29 -12.60
C ASP A 103 -8.57 11.24 -13.25
N GLU A 104 -9.43 11.86 -12.42
CA GLU A 104 -10.39 12.85 -12.87
C GLU A 104 -9.83 14.24 -12.52
N PRO A 105 -9.45 15.06 -13.52
CA PRO A 105 -8.76 16.32 -13.28
C PRO A 105 -9.63 17.34 -12.51
N ASP A 106 -10.95 17.21 -12.62
CA ASP A 106 -11.91 18.12 -11.97
C ASP A 106 -12.15 17.80 -10.48
N LEU A 107 -11.63 16.68 -9.99
CA LEU A 107 -11.78 16.27 -8.59
C LEU A 107 -10.46 16.47 -7.84
N GLU A 108 -10.54 17.10 -6.66
CA GLU A 108 -9.43 17.19 -5.69
C GLU A 108 -9.15 15.84 -4.99
N GLU A 109 -8.96 14.78 -5.76
CA GLU A 109 -8.63 13.45 -5.27
C GLU A 109 -7.16 13.12 -5.51
N VAL A 110 -6.58 12.33 -4.60
CA VAL A 110 -5.21 11.81 -4.77
C VAL A 110 -5.18 10.87 -5.97
N GLY A 111 -4.26 11.07 -6.92
CA GLY A 111 -4.14 10.25 -8.12
C GLY A 111 -4.05 8.74 -7.85
N VAL A 112 -4.43 7.91 -8.81
CA VAL A 112 -4.52 6.44 -8.64
C VAL A 112 -3.17 5.84 -8.29
N GLN A 113 -2.10 6.26 -8.97
CA GLN A 113 -0.75 5.77 -8.71
C GLN A 113 -0.25 6.20 -7.32
N GLU A 114 -0.48 7.45 -6.92
CA GLU A 114 -0.16 7.97 -5.59
C GLU A 114 -1.00 7.27 -4.50
N THR A 115 -2.25 6.92 -4.81
CA THR A 115 -3.14 6.17 -3.94
C THR A 115 -2.58 4.77 -3.70
N MET A 116 -2.18 4.05 -4.76
CA MET A 116 -1.55 2.72 -4.63
C MET A 116 -0.27 2.77 -3.79
N TYR A 117 0.56 3.79 -3.99
CA TYR A 117 1.75 4.02 -3.17
C TYR A 117 1.44 4.28 -1.71
N ALA A 118 0.48 5.16 -1.43
CA ALA A 118 0.09 5.47 -0.07
C ALA A 118 -0.46 4.22 0.66
N LEU A 119 -1.25 3.40 -0.04
CA LEU A 119 -1.75 2.13 0.49
C LEU A 119 -0.61 1.14 0.77
N TRP A 120 0.39 1.05 -0.12
CA TRP A 120 1.57 0.22 0.13
C TRP A 120 2.36 0.68 1.37
N ILE A 121 2.55 1.99 1.54
CA ILE A 121 3.17 2.54 2.76
C ILE A 121 2.34 2.20 4.00
N MET A 122 1.01 2.31 3.91
CA MET A 122 0.12 1.89 5.00
C MET A 122 0.28 0.41 5.37
N CYS A 123 0.56 -0.46 4.40
CA CYS A 123 0.89 -1.88 4.64
C CYS A 123 2.23 -2.03 5.37
N LEU A 124 3.26 -1.30 4.92
CA LEU A 124 4.56 -1.32 5.58
C LEU A 124 4.48 -0.81 7.02
N GLU A 125 3.67 0.21 7.29
CA GLU A 125 3.58 0.87 8.60
C GLU A 125 2.51 0.28 9.51
N ASP A 126 2.10 -0.96 9.27
CA ASP A 126 1.01 -1.57 10.01
C ASP A 126 1.44 -2.40 11.23
N ASP A 127 0.75 -2.20 12.34
CA ASP A 127 0.70 -3.04 13.53
C ASP A 127 -0.73 -3.60 13.76
N GLY A 128 -1.56 -3.65 12.71
CA GLY A 128 -2.92 -4.21 12.68
C GLY A 128 -4.04 -3.21 12.44
N ARG A 129 -3.85 -1.92 12.79
CA ARG A 129 -4.91 -0.90 12.63
C ARG A 129 -5.03 -0.40 11.20
N ASN A 130 -3.93 -0.23 10.47
CA ASN A 130 -3.97 0.24 9.08
C ASN A 130 -4.67 -0.79 8.20
N ARG A 131 -4.38 -2.09 8.38
CA ARG A 131 -5.10 -3.17 7.69
C ARG A 131 -6.60 -3.11 7.92
N ALA A 132 -7.04 -2.92 9.16
CA ALA A 132 -8.47 -2.81 9.47
C ALA A 132 -9.12 -1.57 8.84
N GLN A 133 -8.42 -0.42 8.80
CA GLN A 133 -8.90 0.79 8.11
C GLN A 133 -9.01 0.57 6.59
N MET A 134 -8.02 -0.09 5.98
CA MET A 134 -8.02 -0.44 4.55
C MET A 134 -9.15 -1.41 4.21
N GLN A 135 -9.41 -2.40 5.06
CA GLN A 135 -10.53 -3.32 4.90
C GLN A 135 -11.87 -2.59 4.98
N LEU A 136 -12.05 -1.69 5.95
CA LEU A 136 -13.27 -0.88 6.04
C LEU A 136 -13.49 0.02 4.81
N ALA A 137 -12.41 0.51 4.19
CA ALA A 137 -12.51 1.27 2.94
C ALA A 137 -12.77 0.37 1.70
N GLY A 138 -12.62 -0.95 1.84
CA GLY A 138 -12.69 -1.94 0.77
C GLY A 138 -11.57 -1.82 -0.24
N VAL A 139 -10.35 -1.57 0.27
CA VAL A 139 -9.13 -1.50 -0.55
C VAL A 139 -8.90 -2.81 -1.29
N TYR A 140 -9.19 -3.96 -0.66
CA TYR A 140 -8.99 -5.27 -1.30
C TYR A 140 -9.76 -5.39 -2.62
N GLU A 141 -11.06 -5.12 -2.59
CA GLU A 141 -11.93 -5.27 -3.76
C GLU A 141 -11.59 -4.23 -4.85
N TRP A 142 -11.19 -3.02 -4.43
CA TRP A 142 -10.75 -1.99 -5.38
C TRP A 142 -9.44 -2.36 -6.08
N VAL A 143 -8.45 -2.85 -5.33
CA VAL A 143 -7.17 -3.27 -5.88
C VAL A 143 -7.32 -4.52 -6.74
N GLU A 144 -8.14 -5.49 -6.33
CA GLU A 144 -8.44 -6.67 -7.17
C GLU A 144 -9.04 -6.24 -8.51
N GLY A 145 -10.03 -5.34 -8.48
CA GLY A 145 -10.63 -4.80 -9.69
C GLY A 145 -9.59 -4.10 -10.59
N TYR A 146 -8.70 -3.30 -10.02
CA TYR A 146 -7.59 -2.66 -10.74
C TYR A 146 -6.67 -3.69 -11.42
N ILE A 147 -6.28 -4.75 -10.70
CA ILE A 147 -5.42 -5.81 -11.25
C ILE A 147 -6.11 -6.49 -12.45
N ARG A 148 -7.41 -6.75 -12.32
CA ARG A 148 -8.19 -7.44 -13.36
C ARG A 148 -8.47 -6.58 -14.59
N THR A 149 -8.61 -5.26 -14.45
CA THR A 149 -9.07 -4.41 -15.57
C THR A 149 -8.00 -3.48 -16.14
N GLU A 150 -7.05 -3.02 -15.32
CA GLU A 150 -6.12 -1.94 -15.70
C GLU A 150 -4.70 -2.39 -15.97
N MET A 151 -4.22 -3.42 -15.28
CA MET A 151 -2.81 -3.83 -15.28
C MET A 151 -2.25 -4.11 -16.70
N TYR A 152 -3.11 -4.56 -17.60
CA TYR A 152 -2.80 -4.92 -18.99
C TYR A 152 -3.26 -3.90 -20.03
N LYS A 153 -3.82 -2.74 -19.63
CA LYS A 153 -4.22 -1.71 -20.61
C LYS A 153 -3.02 -1.05 -21.26
N THR A 154 -1.96 -0.85 -20.50
CA THR A 154 -0.69 -0.34 -21.00
C THR A 154 0.34 -1.45 -20.95
N VAL A 155 0.74 -1.94 -22.12
CA VAL A 155 1.74 -3.00 -22.28
C VAL A 155 2.94 -2.48 -23.06
N ASP A 156 4.11 -3.02 -22.75
CA ASP A 156 5.32 -2.82 -23.56
C ASP A 156 5.65 -4.14 -24.26
N LYS A 157 5.63 -4.13 -25.59
CA LYS A 157 5.85 -5.32 -26.45
C LYS A 157 4.96 -6.51 -26.07
N GLY A 158 3.70 -6.25 -25.73
CA GLY A 158 2.73 -7.27 -25.33
C GLY A 158 2.83 -7.75 -23.87
N TRP A 159 3.74 -7.19 -23.08
CA TRP A 159 3.95 -7.57 -21.69
C TRP A 159 3.48 -6.47 -20.72
N PRO A 160 2.90 -6.82 -19.55
CA PRO A 160 2.43 -5.83 -18.59
C PRO A 160 3.58 -5.02 -18.00
N LEU A 161 3.32 -3.76 -17.64
CA LEU A 161 4.36 -2.90 -17.08
C LEU A 161 4.58 -3.19 -15.59
N ALA A 162 5.83 -3.33 -15.17
CA ALA A 162 6.21 -3.31 -13.74
C ALA A 162 6.44 -1.86 -13.27
N ASN A 163 5.44 -1.01 -13.51
CA ASN A 163 5.46 0.35 -13.00
C ASN A 163 5.06 0.38 -11.52
N ALA A 164 5.18 1.56 -10.94
CA ALA A 164 4.89 1.82 -9.55
C ALA A 164 3.45 1.46 -9.12
N GLY A 165 2.46 1.83 -9.94
CA GLY A 165 1.05 1.52 -9.66
C GLY A 165 0.79 0.02 -9.62
N ASN A 166 1.23 -0.71 -10.67
CA ASN A 166 1.06 -2.16 -10.79
C ASN A 166 1.80 -2.92 -9.68
N SER A 167 3.05 -2.54 -9.40
CA SER A 167 3.84 -3.15 -8.32
C SER A 167 3.19 -2.95 -6.95
N CYS A 168 2.82 -1.70 -6.60
CA CYS A 168 2.16 -1.40 -5.33
C CYS A 168 0.80 -2.10 -5.23
N ALA A 169 0.01 -2.15 -6.30
CA ALA A 169 -1.27 -2.86 -6.34
C ALA A 169 -1.09 -4.35 -5.98
N MET A 170 -0.12 -5.04 -6.60
CA MET A 170 0.15 -6.46 -6.28
C MET A 170 0.58 -6.66 -4.81
N TRP A 171 1.46 -5.79 -4.28
CA TRP A 171 1.88 -5.86 -2.88
C TRP A 171 0.73 -5.60 -1.90
N VAL A 172 -0.11 -4.61 -2.15
CA VAL A 172 -1.29 -4.32 -1.34
C VAL A 172 -2.29 -5.47 -1.42
N PHE A 173 -2.50 -6.03 -2.61
CA PHE A 173 -3.40 -7.18 -2.80
C PHE A 173 -2.94 -8.41 -2.03
N TRP A 174 -1.63 -8.70 -2.08
CA TRP A 174 -1.03 -9.76 -1.27
C TRP A 174 -1.22 -9.50 0.22
N TYR A 175 -0.85 -8.31 0.69
CA TYR A 175 -0.94 -7.93 2.10
C TYR A 175 -2.36 -8.05 2.68
N LEU A 176 -3.37 -7.69 1.89
CA LEU A 176 -4.78 -7.76 2.30
C LEU A 176 -5.41 -9.13 2.09
N SER A 177 -4.75 -10.04 1.38
CA SER A 177 -5.20 -11.43 1.25
C SER A 177 -5.26 -12.09 2.64
N SER A 178 -6.18 -13.03 2.79
CA SER A 178 -6.32 -13.81 4.02
C SER A 178 -6.67 -15.25 3.65
N LYS A 179 -6.40 -16.19 4.56
CA LYS A 179 -6.80 -17.59 4.38
C LYS A 179 -8.29 -17.70 4.03
N ALA A 180 -9.16 -16.99 4.75
CA ALA A 180 -10.59 -16.99 4.48
C ALA A 180 -10.92 -16.55 3.05
N ARG A 181 -10.31 -15.47 2.56
CA ARG A 181 -10.52 -14.99 1.18
C ARG A 181 -10.00 -15.98 0.14
N LEU A 182 -8.80 -16.52 0.33
CA LEU A 182 -8.19 -17.47 -0.61
C LEU A 182 -9.00 -18.78 -0.71
N MET A 183 -9.65 -19.20 0.38
CA MET A 183 -10.54 -20.37 0.40
C MET A 183 -11.92 -20.10 -0.19
N ASP A 184 -12.38 -18.84 -0.14
CA ASP A 184 -13.66 -18.41 -0.73
C ASP A 184 -13.54 -18.15 -2.25
N GLU A 185 -12.32 -17.88 -2.76
CA GLU A 185 -12.06 -17.71 -4.20
C GLU A 185 -12.42 -18.98 -4.99
N SER A 186 -13.31 -18.84 -5.99
CA SER A 186 -13.60 -19.93 -6.92
C SER A 186 -12.38 -20.28 -7.78
N ARG A 187 -12.31 -21.53 -8.25
CA ARG A 187 -11.22 -21.98 -9.15
C ARG A 187 -11.08 -21.07 -10.37
N LYS A 188 -12.18 -20.64 -11.00
CA LYS A 188 -12.15 -19.74 -12.17
C LYS A 188 -11.56 -18.37 -11.83
N GLN A 189 -11.98 -17.77 -10.71
CA GLN A 189 -11.45 -16.47 -10.27
C GLN A 189 -9.95 -16.55 -9.96
N ARG A 190 -9.53 -17.67 -9.37
CA ARG A 190 -8.15 -17.96 -9.01
C ARG A 190 -7.26 -18.12 -10.25
N GLU A 191 -7.63 -18.98 -11.19
CA GLU A 191 -6.85 -19.16 -12.43
C GLU A 191 -6.74 -17.84 -13.20
N SER A 192 -7.85 -17.09 -13.32
CA SER A 192 -7.83 -15.78 -13.98
C SER A 192 -6.88 -14.78 -13.32
N LEU A 193 -6.75 -14.75 -11.99
CA LEU A 193 -5.75 -13.91 -11.32
C LEU A 193 -4.34 -14.42 -11.56
N ILE A 194 -4.14 -15.74 -11.52
CA ILE A 194 -2.84 -16.36 -11.76
C ILE A 194 -2.34 -16.00 -13.15
N ASP A 195 -3.19 -16.08 -14.18
CA ASP A 195 -2.82 -15.74 -15.56
C ASP A 195 -2.34 -14.28 -15.69
N LEU A 196 -2.94 -13.36 -14.94
CA LEU A 196 -2.57 -11.94 -14.93
C LEU A 196 -1.24 -11.66 -14.22
N ILE A 197 -0.85 -12.47 -13.22
CA ILE A 197 0.39 -12.25 -12.47
C ILE A 197 1.55 -13.12 -12.97
N LEU A 198 1.26 -14.20 -13.69
CA LEU A 198 2.23 -15.20 -14.11
C LEU A 198 3.42 -14.60 -14.87
N PRO A 199 3.26 -13.63 -15.80
CA PRO A 199 4.39 -13.03 -16.50
C PRO A 199 5.44 -12.39 -15.58
N PHE A 200 5.01 -11.77 -14.48
CA PHE A 200 5.92 -11.14 -13.52
C PHE A 200 6.79 -12.16 -12.78
N LEU A 201 6.35 -13.43 -12.74
CA LEU A 201 7.04 -14.53 -12.08
C LEU A 201 7.95 -15.31 -13.05
N THR A 202 7.44 -15.63 -14.24
CA THR A 202 8.11 -16.54 -15.18
C THR A 202 9.12 -15.88 -16.11
N VAL A 203 9.16 -14.54 -16.15
CA VAL A 203 10.01 -13.77 -17.06
C VAL A 203 11.05 -12.94 -16.29
N PRO A 204 11.99 -13.59 -15.57
CA PRO A 204 12.94 -12.91 -14.67
C PRO A 204 13.93 -12.00 -15.39
N PHE A 205 14.15 -12.22 -16.68
CA PHE A 205 14.97 -11.35 -17.54
C PHE A 205 14.27 -10.04 -17.91
N ARG A 206 12.98 -9.88 -17.56
CA ARG A 206 12.20 -8.64 -17.74
C ARG A 206 11.77 -8.05 -16.39
N TYR A 207 11.38 -8.91 -15.44
CA TYR A 207 10.90 -8.52 -14.12
C TYR A 207 11.91 -8.97 -13.06
N PRO A 208 12.80 -8.06 -12.61
CA PRO A 208 13.82 -8.40 -11.65
C PRO A 208 13.22 -8.69 -10.26
N SER A 209 13.79 -9.68 -9.58
CA SER A 209 13.46 -10.03 -8.18
C SER A 209 14.47 -9.48 -7.17
N SER A 210 15.43 -8.68 -7.64
CA SER A 210 16.43 -8.04 -6.81
C SER A 210 16.92 -6.76 -7.48
N PHE A 211 17.39 -5.81 -6.68
CA PHE A 211 17.94 -4.55 -7.21
C PHE A 211 19.29 -4.73 -7.91
N ALA A 212 20.07 -5.71 -7.43
CA ALA A 212 21.30 -6.17 -8.05
C ALA A 212 21.12 -7.65 -8.44
N PRO A 213 21.61 -8.07 -9.61
CA PRO A 213 21.65 -9.47 -10.01
C PRO A 213 22.39 -10.37 -9.01
N ALA A 214 21.94 -11.62 -8.87
CA ALA A 214 22.53 -12.60 -7.95
C ALA A 214 23.99 -12.96 -8.26
N ASN A 215 24.46 -12.72 -9.49
CA ASN A 215 25.85 -12.90 -9.88
C ASN A 215 26.76 -11.71 -9.51
N HIS A 216 26.24 -10.69 -8.80
CA HIS A 216 27.00 -9.53 -8.34
C HIS A 216 27.25 -9.58 -6.83
N PHE A 217 28.46 -9.98 -6.44
CA PHE A 217 28.80 -10.26 -5.03
C PHE A 217 29.32 -9.07 -4.22
N ARG A 218 29.57 -7.90 -4.83
CA ARG A 218 30.21 -6.76 -4.17
C ARG A 218 29.35 -5.50 -4.24
N LEU A 219 28.86 -5.01 -3.10
CA LEU A 219 28.13 -3.76 -2.97
C LEU A 219 28.92 -2.78 -2.08
N PRO A 220 28.81 -1.45 -2.27
CA PRO A 220 28.05 -0.74 -3.31
C PRO A 220 28.72 -0.79 -4.69
N PHE A 221 27.98 -0.44 -5.74
CA PHE A 221 28.53 -0.36 -7.10
C PHE A 221 29.67 0.66 -7.17
N ARG A 222 30.81 0.28 -7.75
CA ARG A 222 31.88 1.24 -8.05
C ARG A 222 31.41 2.16 -9.17
N SER A 223 31.39 3.46 -8.92
CA SER A 223 30.79 4.50 -9.79
C SER A 223 31.30 4.54 -11.25
N SER A 224 32.38 3.82 -11.57
CA SER A 224 33.04 3.80 -12.87
C SER A 224 32.96 2.46 -13.62
N ALA A 225 32.41 1.41 -13.02
CA ALA A 225 32.28 0.13 -13.72
C ALA A 225 31.02 0.15 -14.59
N SER A 226 31.16 -0.05 -15.91
CA SER A 226 30.01 -0.39 -16.74
C SER A 226 29.33 -1.62 -16.12
N THR A 227 28.01 -1.57 -15.94
CA THR A 227 27.27 -2.73 -15.44
C THR A 227 27.49 -3.87 -16.42
N PRO A 228 28.01 -5.04 -15.99
CA PRO A 228 28.28 -6.13 -16.90
C PRO A 228 26.95 -6.60 -17.50
N PHE A 229 26.79 -6.49 -18.81
CA PHE A 229 25.67 -7.08 -19.54
C PHE A 229 26.22 -8.13 -20.50
N THR A 230 25.55 -9.28 -20.57
CA THR A 230 26.06 -10.44 -21.30
C THR A 230 25.68 -10.35 -22.78
N ILE A 231 24.41 -10.04 -23.09
CA ILE A 231 23.87 -10.00 -24.46
C ILE A 231 22.68 -9.01 -24.50
N PRO A 232 22.54 -8.16 -25.54
CA PRO A 232 21.32 -7.39 -25.76
C PRO A 232 20.16 -8.35 -26.09
N THR A 233 19.14 -8.40 -25.24
CA THR A 233 17.93 -9.20 -25.51
C THR A 233 16.83 -8.31 -26.10
N PRO A 234 15.80 -8.87 -26.76
CA PRO A 234 14.61 -8.12 -27.17
C PRO A 234 13.91 -7.38 -26.01
N HIS A 235 14.20 -7.78 -24.76
CA HIS A 235 13.67 -7.22 -23.53
C HIS A 235 14.60 -6.23 -22.83
N GLY A 236 15.76 -5.93 -23.43
CA GLY A 236 16.77 -5.01 -22.89
C GLY A 236 18.04 -5.71 -22.40
N PRO A 237 18.93 -4.97 -21.72
CA PRO A 237 20.17 -5.53 -21.20
C PRO A 237 19.91 -6.52 -20.07
N PHE A 238 20.59 -7.66 -20.12
CA PHE A 238 20.60 -8.68 -19.06
C PHE A 238 22.03 -8.94 -18.60
N PRO A 239 22.29 -9.13 -17.28
CA PRO A 239 21.33 -9.10 -16.18
C PRO A 239 20.84 -7.67 -15.84
N ILE A 240 19.65 -7.56 -15.22
CA ILE A 240 19.02 -6.26 -14.92
C ILE A 240 19.63 -5.65 -13.66
N TYR A 241 20.24 -4.47 -13.79
CA TYR A 241 20.64 -3.63 -12.67
C TYR A 241 19.62 -2.51 -12.48
N LEU A 242 18.90 -2.50 -11.35
CA LEU A 242 17.96 -1.44 -11.02
C LEU A 242 18.68 -0.28 -10.34
N HIS A 243 18.87 0.80 -11.08
CA HIS A 243 19.46 2.01 -10.53
C HIS A 243 18.44 2.75 -9.64
N PRO A 244 18.77 3.10 -8.38
CA PRO A 244 17.85 3.78 -7.46
C PRO A 244 17.20 5.03 -8.07
N LYS A 245 17.98 5.90 -8.72
CA LYS A 245 17.45 7.09 -9.43
C LYS A 245 16.29 6.82 -10.41
N ARG A 246 16.22 5.63 -11.01
CA ARG A 246 15.16 5.25 -11.98
C ARG A 246 14.04 4.43 -11.34
N HIS A 247 14.24 3.93 -10.13
CA HIS A 247 13.30 3.06 -9.44
C HIS A 247 12.72 3.69 -8.15
N THR A 248 13.15 4.90 -7.83
CA THR A 248 12.66 5.69 -6.70
C THR A 248 11.45 6.50 -7.12
N TRP A 249 10.45 6.51 -6.26
CA TRP A 249 9.27 7.36 -6.34
C TRP A 249 9.27 8.36 -5.18
N LEU A 250 8.98 9.63 -5.50
CA LEU A 250 8.81 10.67 -4.49
C LEU A 250 7.37 10.67 -4.03
N THR A 251 7.15 10.37 -2.75
CA THR A 251 5.82 10.32 -2.16
C THR A 251 5.75 11.22 -0.93
N PRO A 252 4.63 11.92 -0.72
CA PRO A 252 4.49 12.76 0.45
C PRO A 252 4.20 11.88 1.68
N HIS A 253 5.09 11.95 2.66
CA HIS A 253 5.10 11.16 3.89
C HIS A 253 5.50 12.07 5.06
N PHE A 254 4.62 12.22 6.05
CA PHE A 254 4.81 13.08 7.22
C PHE A 254 5.20 14.53 6.87
N SER A 255 4.49 15.12 5.90
CA SER A 255 4.73 16.48 5.35
C SER A 255 6.07 16.67 4.63
N ARG A 256 6.78 15.58 4.31
CA ARG A 256 8.05 15.59 3.58
C ARG A 256 7.92 14.80 2.28
N TRP A 257 8.68 15.18 1.27
CA TRP A 257 8.84 14.39 0.06
C TRP A 257 9.90 13.34 0.30
N THR A 258 9.46 12.09 0.46
CA THR A 258 10.36 10.98 0.81
C THR A 258 10.61 10.12 -0.43
N PRO A 259 11.86 9.98 -0.87
CA PRO A 259 12.21 9.05 -1.93
C PRO A 259 12.12 7.62 -1.39
N LEU A 260 11.22 6.82 -1.95
CA LEU A 260 11.10 5.39 -1.65
C LEU A 260 11.28 4.58 -2.93
N CYS A 261 12.04 3.49 -2.87
CA CYS A 261 12.11 2.56 -3.97
C CYS A 261 10.74 1.93 -4.21
N THR A 262 10.33 1.86 -5.47
CA THR A 262 9.20 1.05 -5.91
C THR A 262 9.43 -0.39 -5.46
N PRO A 263 8.43 -1.07 -4.89
CA PRO A 263 8.60 -2.47 -4.55
C PRO A 263 8.64 -3.31 -5.84
N LEU A 264 9.35 -4.44 -5.80
CA LEU A 264 9.52 -5.28 -7.00
C LEU A 264 8.24 -6.06 -7.28
N ALA A 265 7.74 -5.95 -8.50
CA ALA A 265 6.54 -6.66 -8.98
C ALA A 265 6.68 -8.18 -8.89
N ALA A 266 7.86 -8.70 -9.26
CA ALA A 266 8.14 -10.14 -9.31
C ALA A 266 7.93 -10.81 -7.95
N ASP A 267 8.31 -10.15 -6.86
CA ASP A 267 8.21 -10.72 -5.51
C ASP A 267 6.76 -10.80 -5.03
N ALA A 268 5.97 -9.74 -5.25
CA ALA A 268 4.54 -9.81 -4.97
C ALA A 268 3.84 -10.87 -5.84
N ALA A 269 4.20 -10.98 -7.11
CA ALA A 269 3.64 -11.99 -8.01
C ALA A 269 3.91 -13.42 -7.52
N LYS A 270 5.12 -13.72 -7.01
CA LYS A 270 5.42 -15.01 -6.36
C LYS A 270 4.51 -15.27 -5.17
N LEU A 271 4.39 -14.31 -4.26
CA LEU A 271 3.56 -14.46 -3.06
C LEU A 271 2.09 -14.68 -3.43
N LEU A 272 1.57 -13.91 -4.38
CA LEU A 272 0.21 -14.06 -4.90
C LEU A 272 -0.03 -15.38 -5.63
N TYR A 273 0.98 -15.88 -6.36
CA TYR A 273 0.91 -17.15 -7.08
C TYR A 273 0.89 -18.33 -6.11
N PHE A 274 1.90 -18.43 -5.23
CA PHE A 274 2.03 -19.54 -4.30
C PHE A 274 0.87 -19.60 -3.31
N SER A 275 0.44 -18.46 -2.77
CA SER A 275 -0.72 -18.44 -1.85
C SER A 275 -2.03 -18.94 -2.46
N ARG A 276 -2.16 -18.90 -3.80
CA ARG A 276 -3.34 -19.42 -4.51
C ARG A 276 -3.17 -20.88 -4.92
N ARG A 277 -1.96 -21.28 -5.33
CA ARG A 277 -1.65 -22.66 -5.69
C ARG A 277 -1.60 -23.59 -4.48
N GLU A 278 -1.09 -23.13 -3.35
CA GLU A 278 -0.91 -23.89 -2.11
C GLU A 278 -2.15 -23.85 -1.18
N THR A 279 -3.34 -23.61 -1.74
CA THR A 279 -4.60 -23.71 -0.96
C THR A 279 -5.00 -25.16 -0.68
N ILE A 280 -4.44 -26.11 -1.43
CA ILE A 280 -4.65 -27.55 -1.24
C ILE A 280 -3.53 -28.05 -0.33
N LEU A 281 -3.89 -28.72 0.76
CA LEU A 281 -2.93 -29.41 1.62
C LEU A 281 -2.23 -30.48 0.78
N PHE A 282 -0.89 -30.49 0.78
CA PHE A 282 -0.14 -31.62 0.25
C PHE A 282 -0.60 -32.87 1.00
N SER A 283 -1.15 -33.85 0.28
CA SER A 283 -1.39 -35.17 0.85
C SER A 283 -0.02 -35.77 1.18
N VAL A 284 0.32 -35.86 2.45
CA VAL A 284 1.47 -36.67 2.86
C VAL A 284 1.13 -38.09 2.43
N LEU A 285 1.89 -38.62 1.47
CA LEU A 285 1.70 -39.99 1.02
C LEU A 285 1.90 -40.90 2.24
N ASP A 286 0.90 -41.74 2.56
CA ASP A 286 0.98 -42.74 3.65
C ASP A 286 2.09 -43.80 3.44
N LEU A 287 2.88 -43.65 2.36
CA LEU A 287 4.06 -44.46 2.04
C LEU A 287 5.31 -44.06 2.85
N LEU A 288 5.32 -42.88 3.46
CA LEU A 288 6.44 -42.44 4.29
C LEU A 288 6.15 -42.78 5.77
N PRO A 289 7.13 -43.38 6.48
CA PRO A 289 6.96 -43.69 7.90
C PRO A 289 6.64 -42.41 8.68
N ARG A 290 5.66 -42.50 9.58
CA ARG A 290 5.12 -41.32 10.29
C ARG A 290 6.13 -40.73 11.27
N ASN A 291 7.08 -41.55 11.72
CA ASN A 291 8.16 -41.17 12.61
C ASN A 291 9.42 -41.99 12.23
N ARG A 292 10.53 -41.79 12.94
CA ARG A 292 11.79 -42.52 12.70
C ARG A 292 11.76 -43.96 13.22
N GLU A 293 10.72 -44.32 13.98
CA GLU A 293 10.58 -45.62 14.66
C GLU A 293 9.77 -46.63 13.85
N ASP A 294 8.88 -46.15 12.96
CA ASP A 294 8.17 -46.90 11.91
C ASP A 294 9.08 -47.20 10.69
#